data_AF-A0A2H6NL53-F1
#
_entry.id   AF-A0A2H6NL53-F1
#
_cell.length_a   1.000
_cell.length_b   1.000
_cell.length_c   1.000
_cell.angle_alpha   90.00
_cell.angle_beta   90.00
_cell.angle_gamma   90.00
#
_symmetry.space_group_name_H-M   'P 1'
#
loop_
_entity.id
_entity.type
_entity.pdbx_description
1 polymer ?
#
loop_
_entity_poly.entity_id
_entity_poly.type
_entity_poly.pdbx_seq_one_letter_code
_entity_poly.pdbx_strand_id
1 'polypeptide(L)'
;MSVDAVCEKLKQIEGLDQTMLGQYSATIKKANINGRVLAQCNIDELKREMNMNFGDWHLFRSAVLDMRNAESQAVHEDSRTVPEHANTIPHNELTRRPTLNNELPHTELTGLPGQAPYG
;
A
#
# COMPACT_ATOMS: atom_id res chain seq x y z
N MET A 1 -3.00 -17.33 0.32
CA MET A 1 -1.69 -18.01 0.27
C MET A 1 -1.58 -19.05 1.39
N SER A 2 -1.27 -20.30 1.07
CA SER A 2 -1.13 -21.42 2.03
C SER A 2 0.24 -21.42 2.74
N VAL A 3 0.40 -22.25 3.79
CA VAL A 3 1.69 -22.42 4.51
C VAL A 3 2.83 -22.83 3.59
N ASP A 4 2.61 -23.81 2.69
CA ASP A 4 3.63 -24.20 1.70
C ASP A 4 3.99 -23.07 0.75
N ALA A 5 3.02 -22.26 0.32
CA ALA A 5 3.29 -21.10 -0.51
C ALA A 5 4.11 -20.01 0.22
N VAL A 6 3.91 -19.83 1.53
CA VAL A 6 4.79 -18.97 2.36
C VAL A 6 6.21 -19.52 2.39
N CYS A 7 6.37 -20.84 2.55
CA CYS A 7 7.66 -21.49 2.53
C CYS A 7 8.37 -21.33 1.17
N GLU A 8 7.65 -21.42 0.05
CA GLU A 8 8.21 -21.14 -1.27
C GLU A 8 8.62 -19.67 -1.42
N LYS A 9 7.81 -18.73 -0.91
CA LYS A 9 8.16 -17.30 -0.91
C LYS A 9 9.40 -17.00 -0.08
N LEU A 10 9.58 -17.65 1.06
CA LEU A 10 10.77 -17.52 1.89
C LEU A 10 12.05 -17.87 1.11
N LYS A 11 12.01 -18.91 0.26
CA LYS A 11 13.14 -19.32 -0.59
C LYS A 11 13.48 -18.33 -1.69
N GLN A 12 12.53 -17.46 -2.06
CA GLN A 12 12.70 -16.44 -3.09
C GLN A 12 13.32 -15.15 -2.55
N ILE A 13 13.54 -15.04 -1.23
CA ILE A 13 14.12 -13.85 -0.61
C ILE A 13 15.62 -13.81 -0.90
N GLU A 14 16.06 -12.82 -1.66
CA GLU A 14 17.46 -12.62 -1.99
C GLU A 14 18.28 -12.25 -0.76
N GLY A 15 19.45 -12.88 -0.60
CA GLY A 15 20.37 -12.63 0.51
C GLY A 15 20.04 -13.36 1.81
N LEU A 16 18.97 -14.17 1.85
CA LEU A 16 18.64 -14.99 3.01
C LEU A 16 19.61 -16.18 3.16
N ASP A 17 19.99 -16.50 4.39
CA ASP A 17 20.92 -17.60 4.65
C ASP A 17 20.32 -18.98 4.32
N GLN A 18 20.88 -19.63 3.31
CA GLN A 18 20.43 -20.93 2.82
C GLN A 18 20.66 -22.06 3.84
N THR A 19 21.61 -21.92 4.76
CA THR A 19 21.86 -22.91 5.81
C THR A 19 20.73 -22.93 6.84
N MET A 20 20.11 -21.77 7.07
CA MET A 20 19.03 -21.58 8.04
C MET A 20 17.64 -21.79 7.43
N LEU A 21 17.53 -21.77 6.10
CA LEU A 21 16.28 -21.89 5.37
C LEU A 21 15.43 -23.09 5.82
N GLY A 22 16.03 -24.26 6.02
CA GLY A 22 15.32 -25.46 6.49
C GLY A 22 14.68 -25.27 7.87
N GLN A 23 15.37 -24.61 8.79
CA GLN A 23 14.86 -24.29 10.13
C GLN A 23 13.73 -23.27 10.07
N TYR A 24 13.86 -22.23 9.24
CA TYR A 24 12.82 -21.22 9.09
C TYR A 24 11.56 -21.81 8.45
N SER A 25 11.70 -22.66 7.43
CA SER A 25 10.59 -23.41 6.83
C SER A 25 9.88 -24.32 7.84
N ALA A 26 10.64 -25.01 8.70
CA ALA A 26 10.07 -25.83 9.76
C ALA A 26 9.29 -24.99 10.78
N THR A 27 9.78 -23.79 11.11
CA THR A 27 9.12 -22.85 12.02
C THR A 27 7.79 -22.37 11.44
N ILE A 28 7.76 -21.95 10.17
CA ILE A 28 6.54 -21.57 9.44
C ILE A 28 5.49 -22.68 9.47
N LYS A 29 5.92 -23.92 9.20
CA LYS A 29 5.02 -25.09 9.22
C LYS A 29 4.51 -25.40 10.61
N LYS A 30 5.39 -25.39 11.62
CA LYS A 30 5.06 -25.68 13.02
C LYS A 30 4.10 -24.65 13.61
N ALA A 31 4.33 -23.36 13.35
CA ALA A 31 3.49 -22.27 13.84
C ALA A 31 2.26 -21.99 12.96
N ASN A 32 2.04 -22.79 11.90
CA ASN A 32 0.92 -22.65 10.96
C ASN A 32 0.83 -21.24 10.33
N ILE A 33 1.98 -20.68 9.95
CA ILE A 33 2.07 -19.34 9.37
C ILE A 33 1.65 -19.42 7.89
N ASN A 34 0.42 -18.99 7.61
CA ASN A 34 -0.12 -18.85 6.26
C ASN A 34 -0.28 -17.36 5.88
N GLY A 35 -0.71 -17.07 4.65
CA GLY A 35 -0.86 -15.69 4.18
C GLY A 35 -1.80 -14.83 5.01
N ARG A 36 -2.89 -15.41 5.54
CA ARG A 36 -3.83 -14.66 6.39
C ARG A 36 -3.19 -14.26 7.72
N VAL A 37 -2.41 -15.17 8.31
CA VAL A 37 -1.62 -14.87 9.51
C VAL A 37 -0.63 -13.75 9.21
N LEU A 38 0.13 -13.86 8.11
CA LEU A 38 1.09 -12.83 7.71
C LEU A 38 0.44 -11.47 7.44
N ALA A 39 -0.80 -11.43 6.93
CA ALA A 39 -1.51 -10.17 6.69
C ALA A 39 -1.93 -9.46 7.98
N GLN A 40 -2.21 -10.20 9.05
CA GLN A 40 -2.90 -9.67 10.25
C GLN A 40 -2.04 -9.67 11.52
N CYS A 41 -0.98 -10.49 11.59
CA CYS A 41 -0.21 -10.66 12.82
C CYS A 41 0.58 -9.40 13.20
N ASN A 42 0.88 -9.28 14.50
CA ASN A 42 1.82 -8.28 14.98
C ASN A 42 3.24 -8.66 14.52
N ILE A 43 3.98 -7.68 13.97
CA ILE A 43 5.35 -7.88 13.49
C ILE A 43 6.31 -8.28 14.61
N ASP A 44 6.14 -7.78 15.83
CA ASP A 44 7.02 -8.12 16.95
C ASP A 44 6.77 -9.55 17.47
N GLU A 45 5.53 -10.04 17.38
CA GLU A 45 5.21 -11.44 17.66
C GLU A 45 5.77 -12.35 16.58
N LEU A 46 5.60 -11.98 15.31
CA LEU A 46 6.17 -12.71 14.18
C LEU A 46 7.70 -12.79 14.28
N LYS A 47 8.37 -11.70 14.72
CA LYS A 47 9.82 -11.68 14.96
C LYS A 47 10.24 -12.74 15.97
N ARG A 48 9.54 -12.78 17.11
CA ARG A 48 9.82 -13.74 18.19
C ARG A 48 9.57 -15.16 17.74
N GLU A 49 8.48 -15.41 17.01
CA GLU A 49 8.13 -16.73 16.51
C GLU A 49 9.15 -17.24 15.48
N MET A 50 9.54 -16.39 14.52
CA MET A 50 10.48 -16.76 13.47
C MET A 50 11.90 -16.97 13.97
N ASN A 51 12.29 -16.26 15.04
CA ASN A 51 13.60 -16.36 15.69
C ASN A 51 14.79 -16.37 14.69
N MET A 52 14.69 -15.49 13.68
CA MET A 52 15.68 -15.32 12.63
C MET A 52 16.88 -14.51 13.10
N ASN A 53 18.01 -14.68 12.42
CA ASN A 53 19.14 -13.77 12.55
C ASN A 53 18.71 -12.34 12.23
N PHE A 54 19.44 -11.34 12.75
CA PHE A 54 19.10 -9.93 12.54
C PHE A 54 18.94 -9.57 11.06
N GLY A 55 19.88 -9.99 10.20
CA GLY A 55 19.83 -9.75 8.76
C GLY A 55 18.64 -10.43 8.08
N ASP A 56 18.50 -11.76 8.26
CA ASP A 56 17.40 -12.55 7.69
C ASP A 56 16.03 -12.01 8.11
N TRP A 57 15.90 -11.60 9.37
CA TRP A 57 14.66 -10.99 9.87
C TRP A 57 14.30 -9.72 9.11
N HIS A 58 15.27 -8.85 8.84
CA HIS A 58 15.02 -7.62 8.09
C HIS A 58 14.58 -7.90 6.66
N LEU A 59 15.20 -8.88 6.00
CA LEU A 59 14.80 -9.32 4.66
C LEU A 59 13.38 -9.91 4.65
N PHE A 60 13.11 -10.83 5.58
CA PHE A 60 11.79 -11.45 5.73
C PHE A 60 10.71 -10.43 6.08
N ARG A 61 10.98 -9.51 7.00
CA ARG A 61 10.07 -8.42 7.36
C ARG A 61 9.72 -7.55 6.17
N SER A 62 10.70 -7.19 5.34
CA SER A 62 10.45 -6.40 4.11
C SER A 62 9.47 -7.15 3.19
N ALA A 63 9.74 -8.42 2.90
CA ALA A 63 8.89 -9.24 2.05
C ALA A 63 7.45 -9.38 2.59
N VAL A 64 7.28 -9.47 3.92
CA VAL A 64 5.96 -9.51 4.56
C VAL A 64 5.22 -8.17 4.42
N LEU A 65 5.90 -7.03 4.59
CA LEU A 65 5.29 -5.71 4.45
C LEU A 65 4.89 -5.42 3.00
N ASP A 66 5.71 -5.81 2.03
CA ASP A 66 5.40 -5.66 0.61
C ASP A 66 4.14 -6.47 0.22
N MET A 67 4.01 -7.68 0.76
CA MET A 67 2.82 -8.52 0.58
C MET A 67 1.55 -7.86 1.15
N ARG A 68 1.62 -7.30 2.36
CA ARG A 68 0.49 -6.57 2.98
C ARG A 68 0.07 -5.36 2.13
N ASN A 69 1.04 -4.64 1.58
CA ASN A 69 0.77 -3.48 0.73
C ASN A 69 0.14 -3.87 -0.62
N ALA A 70 0.54 -5.00 -1.19
CA ALA A 70 -0.05 -5.52 -2.43
C ALA A 70 -1.52 -5.95 -2.24
N GLU A 71 -1.84 -6.64 -1.13
CA GLU A 71 -3.23 -7.00 -0.81
C GLU A 71 -4.10 -5.76 -0.51
N SER A 72 -3.55 -4.74 0.15
CA SER A 72 -4.29 -3.49 0.44
C SER A 72 -4.62 -2.66 -0.81
N GLN A 73 -3.87 -2.80 -1.90
CA GLN A 73 -4.17 -2.11 -3.16
C GLN A 73 -5.17 -2.89 -4.03
N ALA A 74 -5.12 -4.21 -3.99
CA ALA A 74 -6.05 -5.07 -4.75
C ALA A 74 -7.52 -4.87 -4.34
N VAL A 75 -7.79 -4.47 -3.08
CA VAL A 75 -9.17 -4.20 -2.61
C VAL A 75 -9.75 -2.86 -3.10
N HIS A 76 -8.94 -1.96 -3.65
CA HIS A 76 -9.38 -0.62 -4.08
C HIS A 76 -9.75 -0.54 -5.57
N GLU A 77 -9.42 -1.57 -6.37
CA GLU A 77 -9.68 -1.57 -7.82
C GLU A 77 -11.06 -2.12 -8.23
N ASP A 78 -11.84 -2.72 -7.32
CA ASP A 78 -13.18 -3.25 -7.63
C ASP A 78 -14.33 -2.23 -7.41
N SER A 79 -14.01 -1.01 -6.94
CA SER A 79 -15.02 0.05 -6.71
C SER A 79 -15.11 1.11 -7.80
N ARG A 80 -14.48 0.90 -8.97
CA ARG A 80 -14.77 1.75 -10.15
C ARG A 80 -15.98 1.21 -10.90
N THR A 81 -17.12 1.54 -10.33
CA THR A 81 -18.39 1.88 -10.98
C THR A 81 -18.31 2.01 -12.50
N VAL A 82 -19.20 1.27 -13.16
CA VAL A 82 -19.71 1.52 -14.51
C VAL A 82 -19.87 3.03 -14.80
N PRO A 83 -19.49 3.48 -16.00
CA PRO A 83 -20.25 4.50 -16.68
C PRO A 83 -20.81 3.91 -17.98
N GLU A 84 -22.02 3.35 -17.93
CA GLU A 84 -22.91 3.48 -19.08
C GLU A 84 -23.33 4.94 -19.11
N HIS A 85 -22.99 5.68 -20.16
CA HIS A 85 -23.87 6.64 -20.83
C HIS A 85 -23.21 7.09 -22.14
N ALA A 86 -23.95 6.88 -23.22
CA ALA A 86 -23.61 7.16 -24.60
C ALA A 86 -23.31 8.64 -24.87
N ASN A 87 -22.32 8.92 -25.74
CA ASN A 87 -22.50 9.88 -26.84
C ASN A 87 -21.40 9.72 -27.92
N THR A 88 -21.83 9.49 -29.15
CA THR A 88 -21.08 9.62 -30.40
C THR A 88 -20.65 11.07 -30.64
N ILE A 89 -19.34 11.39 -30.82
CA ILE A 89 -18.76 12.35 -31.81
C ILE A 89 -17.23 12.13 -31.90
N PRO A 90 -16.63 11.90 -33.09
CA PRO A 90 -15.18 11.99 -33.31
C PRO A 90 -14.80 13.27 -34.06
N HIS A 91 -14.09 14.24 -33.45
CA HIS A 91 -13.37 15.26 -34.24
C HIS A 91 -12.33 16.11 -33.46
N ASN A 92 -11.08 16.03 -33.95
CA ASN A 92 -9.97 17.00 -34.07
C ASN A 92 -9.60 18.01 -32.96
N GLU A 93 -8.32 17.87 -32.54
CA GLU A 93 -7.25 18.88 -32.42
C GLU A 93 -7.60 20.37 -32.17
N LEU A 94 -7.09 20.96 -31.06
CA LEU A 94 -6.08 22.04 -31.03
C LEU A 94 -5.92 22.63 -29.60
N THR A 95 -4.65 22.81 -29.19
CA THR A 95 -4.14 24.00 -28.47
C THR A 95 -4.29 24.15 -26.94
N ARG A 96 -3.12 24.04 -26.29
CA ARG A 96 -2.59 24.76 -25.10
C ARG A 96 -2.95 24.29 -23.67
N ARG A 97 -1.90 23.75 -23.03
CA ARG A 97 -1.56 23.56 -21.59
C ARG A 97 -1.77 24.83 -20.72
N PRO A 98 -1.44 24.82 -19.40
CA PRO A 98 -1.78 23.94 -18.26
C PRO A 98 -2.21 24.79 -17.02
N THR A 99 -2.53 24.19 -15.86
CA THR A 99 -2.20 24.65 -14.47
C THR A 99 -2.97 23.80 -13.44
N LEU A 100 -2.28 22.92 -12.71
CA LEU A 100 -1.91 23.05 -11.29
C LEU A 100 -3.01 23.71 -10.42
N ASN A 101 -3.83 22.90 -9.77
CA ASN A 101 -4.70 23.34 -8.69
C ASN A 101 -4.06 22.91 -7.36
N ASN A 102 -3.35 23.85 -6.72
CA ASN A 102 -2.79 23.71 -5.39
C ASN A 102 -3.39 24.82 -4.50
N GLU A 103 -4.40 24.44 -3.72
CA GLU A 103 -4.56 24.81 -2.31
C GLU A 103 -4.96 26.26 -1.89
N LEU A 104 -6.13 26.29 -1.21
CA LEU A 104 -6.45 26.98 0.07
C LEU A 104 -7.00 28.45 0.07
N PRO A 105 -7.77 28.81 1.13
CA PRO A 105 -9.05 29.51 1.03
C PRO A 105 -8.95 31.00 1.38
N HIS A 106 -9.73 31.85 0.71
CA HIS A 106 -9.84 33.26 1.08
C HIS A 106 -11.31 33.65 1.33
N THR A 107 -11.58 33.82 2.62
CA THR A 107 -12.47 34.78 3.30
C THR A 107 -13.60 35.42 2.48
N GLU A 108 -14.83 35.15 2.93
CA GLU A 108 -16.05 35.81 2.48
C GLU A 108 -15.99 37.33 2.64
N LEU A 109 -16.21 38.06 1.55
CA LEU A 109 -16.46 39.50 1.51
C LEU A 109 -17.94 39.72 1.24
N THR A 110 -18.69 40.32 2.19
CA THR A 110 -19.94 41.04 1.91
C THR A 110 -20.23 41.99 3.06
N GLY A 111 -20.33 43.30 2.79
CA GLY A 111 -20.91 44.23 3.78
C GLY A 111 -20.62 45.73 3.66
N LEU A 112 -21.10 46.37 2.59
CA LEU A 112 -21.59 47.76 2.52
C LEU A 112 -20.62 48.97 2.38
N PRO A 113 -21.07 50.02 1.64
CA PRO A 113 -20.28 51.17 1.25
C PRO A 113 -20.50 52.38 2.16
N GLY A 114 -19.54 53.31 2.15
CA GLY A 114 -19.85 54.74 2.26
C GLY A 114 -19.28 55.47 3.47
N GLN A 115 -18.43 56.45 3.12
CA GLN A 115 -18.14 57.70 3.83
C GLN A 115 -17.18 57.69 5.04
N ALA A 116 -15.99 58.24 4.75
CA ALA A 116 -15.20 59.10 5.64
C ALA A 116 -16.06 60.32 6.11
N PRO A 117 -15.70 61.13 7.15
CA PRO A 117 -14.36 61.75 7.19
C PRO A 117 -13.82 62.36 8.52
N TYR A 118 -12.61 62.95 8.40
CA TYR A 118 -11.96 64.06 9.15
C TYR A 118 -11.91 64.08 10.70
N GLY A 119 -10.72 64.38 11.22
CA GLY A 119 -10.52 64.93 12.57
C GLY A 119 -9.26 64.45 13.25
#